data_AF-A0A849Q8G6-F1
#
_entry.id   AF-A0A849Q8G6-F1
#
_cell.length_a   1.000
_cell.length_b   1.000
_cell.length_c   1.000
_cell.angle_alpha   90.00
_cell.angle_beta   90.00
_cell.angle_gamma   90.00
#
_symmetry.space_group_name_H-M   'P 1'
#
loop_
_entity.id
_entity.type
_entity.pdbx_description
1 polymer ?
#
loop_
_entity_poly.entity_id
_entity_poly.type
_entity_poly.pdbx_seq_one_letter_code
_entity_poly.pdbx_strand_id
1 'polypeptide(L)' 'MDHLTEAPDDMTRPDLVVVLAGPKTPGNVGAVARVMSNFQVDELRIVEGVPFEED' A
#
# COMPACT_ATOMS: atom_id res chain seq x y z
N MET A 1 15.75 12.09 32.13
CA MET A 1 15.36 10.82 31.52
C MET A 1 14.17 11.10 30.64
N ASP A 2 14.24 10.59 29.42
CA ASP A 2 13.23 10.53 28.36
C ASP A 2 12.75 11.85 27.74
N HIS A 3 13.65 12.47 26.97
CA HIS A 3 13.24 13.13 25.75
C HIS A 3 12.93 12.05 24.70
N LEU A 4 11.70 11.54 24.69
CA LEU A 4 11.12 10.91 23.51
C LEU A 4 10.97 12.02 22.46
N THR A 5 12.02 12.23 21.66
CA THR A 5 11.92 13.00 20.43
C THR A 5 11.05 12.20 19.48
N GLU A 6 9.77 12.55 19.41
CA GLU A 6 8.92 12.21 18.29
C GLU A 6 9.66 12.56 17.00
N ALA A 7 9.71 11.61 16.07
CA ALA A 7 10.29 11.85 14.75
C ALA A 7 9.61 13.09 14.14
N PRO A 8 10.38 13.97 13.46
CA PRO A 8 9.82 15.19 12.90
C PRO A 8 8.63 14.83 12.02
N ASP A 9 7.51 15.50 12.29
CA ASP A 9 6.24 15.36 11.61
C ASP A 9 6.48 15.18 10.12
N ASP A 10 6.11 13.98 9.65
CA ASP A 10 6.21 13.53 8.27
C ASP A 10 5.68 14.67 7.40
N MET A 11 6.52 15.24 6.54
CA MET A 11 6.10 16.30 5.62
C MET A 11 5.01 15.71 4.74
N THR A 12 3.75 15.88 5.17
CA THR A 12 2.52 15.23 4.71
C THR A 12 2.70 14.67 3.31
N ARG A 13 3.13 13.41 3.25
CA ARG A 13 3.23 12.69 2.00
C ARG A 13 1.83 12.75 1.40
N PRO A 14 1.64 13.23 0.16
CA PRO A 14 0.30 13.31 -0.40
C PRO A 14 -0.33 11.93 -0.29
N ASP A 15 -1.57 11.88 0.22
CA ASP A 15 -2.34 10.65 0.40
C ASP A 15 -2.45 9.91 -0.95
N LEU A 16 -1.48 9.04 -1.22
CA LEU A 16 -1.33 8.37 -2.50
C LEU A 16 -2.12 7.08 -2.46
N VAL A 17 -3.26 7.09 -3.14
CA VAL A 17 -4.10 5.92 -3.30
C VAL A 17 -3.77 5.21 -4.61
N VAL A 18 -3.35 3.96 -4.54
CA VAL A 18 -3.17 3.10 -5.71
C VAL A 18 -4.48 2.35 -5.96
N VAL A 19 -5.06 2.51 -7.15
CA VAL A 19 -6.27 1.77 -7.56
C VAL A 19 -5.88 0.75 -8.62
N LEU A 20 -6.03 -0.54 -8.30
CA LEU A 20 -5.80 -1.65 -9.22
C LEU A 20 -7.14 -2.15 -9.77
N ALA A 21 -7.42 -1.80 -11.02
CA ALA A 21 -8.67 -2.17 -11.69
C ALA A 21 -8.52 -3.48 -12.47
N GLY A 22 -9.40 -4.45 -12.22
CA GLY A 22 -9.46 -5.72 -12.94
C GLY A 22 -8.16 -6.54 -12.96
N PRO A 23 -7.44 -6.74 -11.83
CA PRO A 23 -6.27 -7.60 -11.83
C PRO A 23 -6.68 -9.01 -12.28
N LYS A 24 -5.89 -9.60 -13.19
CA LYS A 24 -6.18 -10.91 -13.80
C LYS A 24 -5.81 -12.09 -12.90
N THR A 25 -4.86 -11.89 -11.98
CA THR A 25 -4.35 -12.93 -11.09
C THR A 25 -4.05 -12.32 -9.71
N PRO A 26 -4.10 -13.13 -8.62
CA PRO A 26 -3.64 -12.70 -7.30
C PRO A 26 -2.18 -12.25 -7.29
N GLY A 27 -1.34 -12.86 -8.14
CA GLY A 27 0.07 -12.50 -8.28
C GLY A 27 0.32 -11.05 -8.69
N ASN A 28 -0.57 -10.46 -9.51
CA ASN A 28 -0.46 -9.05 -9.89
C ASN A 28 -0.63 -8.12 -8.68
N VAL A 29 -1.55 -8.45 -7.79
CA VAL A 29 -1.81 -7.67 -6.58
C VAL A 29 -0.62 -7.75 -5.64
N GLY A 30 -0.06 -8.96 -5.44
CA GLY A 30 1.15 -9.14 -4.62
C GLY A 30 2.36 -8.39 -5.19
N ALA A 31 2.55 -8.39 -6.51
CA ALA A 31 3.60 -7.62 -7.17
C ALA A 31 3.44 -6.11 -6.97
N VAL A 32 2.21 -5.59 -7.10
CA VAL A 32 1.89 -4.17 -6.85
C VAL A 32 2.13 -3.81 -5.39
N ALA A 33 1.64 -4.61 -4.45
CA ALA A 33 1.85 -4.41 -3.01
C ALA A 33 3.35 -4.40 -2.63
N ARG A 34 4.14 -5.30 -3.23
CA ARG A 34 5.60 -5.35 -3.05
C ARG A 34 6.27 -4.06 -3.51
N VAL A 35 5.88 -3.54 -4.67
CA VAL A 35 6.41 -2.26 -5.19
C VAL A 35 5.99 -1.12 -4.28
N MET A 36 4.72 -1.05 -3.90
CA MET A 36 4.18 -0.03 -2.99
C MET A 36 4.97 0.05 -1.68
N SER A 37 5.31 -1.09 -1.08
CA SER A 37 6.13 -1.15 0.13
C SER A 37 7.54 -0.55 -0.06
N ASN A 38 8.18 -0.76 -1.21
CA ASN A 38 9.49 -0.13 -1.51
C ASN A 38 9.40 1.40 -1.57
N PHE A 39 8.22 1.94 -1.87
CA PHE A 39 7.96 3.36 -1.98
C PHE A 39 7.18 3.91 -0.78
N GLN A 40 6.99 3.15 0.30
CA GLN A 40 6.21 3.58 1.49
C GLN A 40 4.80 4.06 1.12
N VAL A 41 4.16 3.35 0.19
CA VAL A 41 2.76 3.61 -0.20
C VAL A 41 1.92 2.53 0.45
N ASP A 42 0.92 2.93 1.23
CA ASP A 42 0.21 1.99 2.09
C ASP A 42 -1.25 1.75 1.66
N GLU A 43 -1.81 2.61 0.81
CA GLU A 43 -3.22 2.51 0.41
C GLU A 43 -3.38 1.88 -0.98
N LEU A 44 -3.81 0.61 -0.99
CA LEU A 44 -4.20 -0.14 -2.20
C LEU A 44 -5.71 -0.38 -2.20
N ARG A 45 -6.39 0.03 -3.26
CA ARG A 45 -7.80 -0.30 -3.53
C ARG A 45 -7.89 -1.18 -4.77
N ILE A 46 -8.73 -2.20 -4.74
CA ILE A 46 -8.94 -3.11 -5.87
C ILE A 46 -10.37 -2.94 -6.35
N VAL A 47 -10.54 -2.62 -7.63
CA VAL A 47 -11.86 -2.40 -8.23
C VAL A 47 -12.07 -3.42 -9.32
N GLU A 48 -13.03 -4.33 -9.10
CA GLU A 48 -13.26 -5.53 -9.93
C GLU A 48 -12.01 -6.41 -9.98
N GLY A 49 -12.11 -7.72 -9.77
CA GLY A 49 -10.91 -8.54 -9.72
C GLY A 49 -11.16 -9.99 -9.39
N VAL A 50 -10.08 -10.78 -9.41
CA VAL A 50 -10.10 -12.17 -8.98
C VAL A 50 -10.47 -12.22 -7.49
N PRO A 51 -11.37 -13.11 -7.05
CA PRO A 51 -11.57 -13.35 -5.63
C PRO A 51 -10.23 -13.69 -4.98
N PHE A 52 -9.92 -13.01 -3.89
CA PHE A 52 -8.84 -13.40 -3.01
C PHE A 52 -9.30 -14.60 -2.19
N GLU A 53 -8.69 -15.75 -2.41
CA GLU A 53 -8.78 -16.86 -1.46
C GLU A 53 -7.72 -16.60 -0.38
N GLU A 54 -8.17 -16.38 0.85
CA GLU A 54 -7.30 -16.38 2.03
C GLU A 54 -7.07 -17.86 2.41
N ASP A 55 -5.81 -18.33 2.36
CA ASP A 55 -5.39 -19.62 2.93
C ASP A 55 -5.37 -19.56 4.48
#